data_AF-A4NVB0-F1
#
_entry.id   AF-A4NVB0-F1
#
_cell.length_a   1.000
_cell.length_b   1.000
_cell.length_c   1.000
_cell.angle_alpha   90.00
_cell.angle_beta   90.00
_cell.angle_gamma   90.00
#
_symmetry.space_group_name_H-M   'P 1'
#
loop_
_entity.id
_entity.type
_entity.pdbx_description
1 polymer ?
#
loop_
_entity_poly.entity_id
_entity_poly.type
_entity_poly.pdbx_seq_one_letter_code
_entity_poly.pdbx_strand_id
1 'polypeptide(L)'
;MKKFILKSFLLATLGCVAFTSMAQAEERVVATVDGIPVLESQVRANMGKKGDRQSAIDKIIDDILVQKAVQESGVKIDPREIDHIVEDTAARNGLTYGQFLDALDYQGISLNAFRQQIANQMVMGLYVTKLFKKALM
;
A
#
# COMPACT_ATOMS: atom_id res chain seq x y z
N MET A 1 -21.10 -43.14 50.08
CA MET A 1 -21.32 -41.94 49.22
C MET A 1 -20.64 -40.78 49.94
N LYS A 2 -19.78 -39.91 49.41
CA LYS A 2 -19.50 -39.40 48.06
C LYS A 2 -17.97 -39.16 47.93
N LYS A 3 -17.31 -39.83 46.99
CA LYS A 3 -15.94 -39.51 46.53
C LYS A 3 -16.07 -38.52 45.37
N PHE A 4 -16.08 -37.20 45.59
CA PHE A 4 -16.26 -36.26 44.47
C PHE A 4 -15.60 -34.87 44.60
N ILE A 5 -14.68 -34.65 45.55
CA ILE A 5 -14.11 -33.28 45.78
C ILE A 5 -12.60 -33.21 45.49
N LEU A 6 -12.01 -34.17 44.76
CA LEU A 6 -10.57 -34.10 44.40
C LEU A 6 -10.26 -34.00 42.90
N LYS A 7 -11.28 -34.04 42.03
CA LYS A 7 -11.07 -33.98 40.56
C LYS A 7 -11.18 -32.58 39.96
N SER A 8 -11.60 -31.58 40.75
CA SER A 8 -11.92 -30.23 40.24
C SER A 8 -10.85 -29.17 40.53
N PHE A 9 -9.62 -29.57 40.87
CA PHE A 9 -8.50 -28.64 41.05
C PHE A 9 -7.44 -28.74 39.93
N LEU A 10 -7.48 -29.80 39.12
CA LEU A 10 -6.58 -29.98 37.97
C LEU A 10 -7.04 -29.26 36.70
N LEU A 11 -8.25 -28.67 36.68
CA LEU A 11 -8.78 -27.95 35.53
C LEU A 11 -8.58 -26.42 35.62
N ALA A 12 -8.08 -25.90 36.75
CA ALA A 12 -7.84 -24.48 36.94
C ALA A 12 -6.41 -24.04 36.53
N THR A 13 -5.48 -24.97 36.35
CA THR A 13 -4.08 -24.69 35.96
C THR A 13 -3.86 -24.67 34.45
N LEU A 14 -4.84 -25.09 33.63
CA LEU A 14 -4.76 -25.06 32.17
C LEU A 14 -5.20 -23.70 31.55
N GLY A 15 -5.62 -22.74 32.37
CA GLY A 15 -6.24 -21.48 31.91
C GLY A 15 -5.32 -20.26 31.81
N CYS A 16 -4.09 -20.30 32.34
CA CYS A 16 -3.31 -19.07 32.58
C CYS A 16 -2.07 -18.84 31.70
N VAL A 17 -1.79 -19.66 30.66
CA VAL A 17 -0.56 -19.48 29.84
C VAL A 17 -0.81 -18.81 28.48
N ALA A 18 -2.06 -18.55 28.09
CA ALA A 18 -2.35 -18.06 26.72
C ALA A 18 -2.27 -16.53 26.52
N PHE A 19 -1.93 -15.72 27.54
CA PHE A 19 -2.04 -14.25 27.44
C PHE A 19 -0.72 -13.46 27.35
N THR A 20 0.46 -14.11 27.34
CA THR A 20 1.74 -13.38 27.29
C THR A 20 2.43 -13.46 25.94
N SER A 21 1.79 -12.92 24.90
CA SER A 21 2.50 -12.58 23.66
C SER A 21 1.86 -11.39 22.95
N MET A 22 1.60 -10.31 23.69
CA MET A 22 1.45 -9.00 23.05
C MET A 22 2.84 -8.47 22.71
N ALA A 23 3.42 -8.99 21.63
CA ALA A 23 4.61 -8.41 21.02
C ALA A 23 4.23 -7.03 20.45
N GLN A 24 4.43 -5.97 21.23
CA GLN A 24 4.38 -4.61 20.75
C GLN A 24 5.63 -4.40 19.88
N ALA A 25 5.49 -4.53 18.57
CA ALA A 25 6.55 -4.19 17.64
C ALA A 25 6.71 -2.67 17.65
N GLU A 26 7.70 -2.16 18.39
CA GLU A 26 8.07 -0.75 18.36
C GLU A 26 8.72 -0.44 17.00
N GLU A 27 8.08 0.41 16.21
CA GLU A 27 8.57 0.81 14.90
C GLU A 27 9.64 1.90 15.03
N ARG A 28 10.75 1.76 14.29
CA ARG A 28 11.91 2.65 14.40
C ARG A 28 12.01 3.57 13.20
N VAL A 29 12.19 4.87 13.47
CA VAL A 29 12.56 5.86 12.44
C VAL A 29 14.06 5.79 12.17
N VAL A 30 14.44 5.65 10.90
CA VAL A 30 15.84 5.60 10.47
C VAL A 30 16.33 6.93 9.90
N ALA A 31 15.42 7.73 9.33
CA ALA A 31 15.70 9.02 8.72
C ALA A 31 14.42 9.85 8.62
N THR A 32 14.56 11.12 8.27
CA THR A 32 13.43 11.99 7.95
C THR A 32 13.75 12.77 6.69
N VAL A 33 12.82 12.75 5.73
CA VAL A 33 12.95 13.42 4.43
C VAL A 33 11.83 14.45 4.34
N ASP A 34 12.17 15.74 4.39
CA ASP A 34 11.18 16.83 4.36
C ASP A 34 10.06 16.71 5.40
N GLY A 35 10.39 16.21 6.59
CA GLY A 35 9.43 15.97 7.68
C GLY A 35 8.67 14.64 7.59
N ILE A 36 8.84 13.87 6.52
CA ILE A 36 8.27 12.53 6.36
C ILE A 36 9.24 11.49 6.96
N PRO A 37 8.83 10.72 7.99
CA PRO A 37 9.70 9.71 8.60
C PRO A 37 9.88 8.50 7.68
N VAL A 38 11.13 8.05 7.54
CA VAL A 38 11.48 6.77 6.92
C VAL A 38 11.58 5.72 8.02
N LEU A 39 10.80 4.66 7.90
CA LEU A 39 10.67 3.60 8.90
C LEU A 39 11.59 2.41 8.59
N GLU A 40 12.07 1.71 9.61
CA GLU A 40 12.91 0.53 9.44
C GLU A 40 12.13 -0.59 8.74
N SER A 41 10.83 -0.76 9.02
CA SER A 41 10.00 -1.71 8.26
C SER A 41 9.96 -1.41 6.76
N GLN A 42 9.93 -0.14 6.36
CA GLN A 42 9.96 0.28 4.96
C GLN A 42 11.30 -0.03 4.31
N VAL A 43 12.41 0.24 5.02
CA VAL A 43 13.76 -0.11 4.53
C VAL A 43 13.87 -1.61 4.32
N ARG A 44 13.42 -2.42 5.28
CA ARG A 44 13.46 -3.89 5.17
C ARG A 44 12.58 -4.41 4.03
N ALA A 45 11.41 -3.80 3.82
CA ALA A 45 10.53 -4.15 2.71
C ALA A 45 11.18 -3.86 1.34
N ASN A 46 11.82 -2.69 1.18
CA ASN A 46 12.47 -2.29 -0.06
C ASN A 46 13.82 -2.99 -0.30
N MET A 47 14.54 -3.35 0.75
CA MET A 47 15.79 -4.10 0.67
C MET A 47 15.57 -5.55 0.23
N GLY A 48 14.44 -6.16 0.60
CA GLY A 48 14.20 -7.58 0.34
C GLY A 48 15.21 -8.50 1.04
N LYS A 49 15.35 -9.75 0.56
CA LYS A 49 16.16 -10.79 1.25
C LYS A 49 17.68 -10.65 1.06
N LYS A 50 18.14 -9.92 0.04
CA LYS A 50 19.57 -9.82 -0.32
C LYS A 50 19.97 -8.42 -0.82
N GLY A 51 19.10 -7.43 -0.71
CA GLY A 51 19.40 -6.09 -1.20
C GLY A 51 20.34 -5.34 -0.28
N ASP A 52 20.90 -4.27 -0.83
CA ASP A 52 21.70 -3.30 -0.08
C ASP A 52 20.79 -2.33 0.66
N ARG A 53 21.13 -2.05 1.92
CA ARG A 53 20.35 -1.18 2.79
C ARG A 53 20.38 0.26 2.30
N GLN A 54 21.52 0.73 1.79
CA GLN A 54 21.64 2.11 1.31
C GLN A 54 20.77 2.31 0.07
N SER A 55 20.86 1.40 -0.89
CA SER A 55 20.02 1.41 -2.10
C SER A 55 18.52 1.38 -1.78
N ALA A 56 18.11 0.66 -0.74
CA ALA A 56 16.73 0.64 -0.28
C ALA A 56 16.29 1.99 0.33
N ILE A 57 17.17 2.63 1.11
CA ILE A 57 16.92 3.96 1.66
C ILE A 57 16.84 4.99 0.54
N ASP A 58 17.77 4.98 -0.41
CA ASP A 58 17.81 5.91 -1.55
C ASP A 58 16.52 5.80 -2.38
N LYS A 59 16.06 4.57 -2.63
CA LYS A 59 14.76 4.34 -3.30
C LYS A 59 13.59 4.95 -2.53
N ILE A 60 13.57 4.81 -1.20
CA ILE A 60 12.49 5.41 -0.38
C ILE A 60 12.57 6.93 -0.42
N ILE A 61 13.77 7.51 -0.37
CA ILE A 61 13.98 8.95 -0.49
C ILE A 61 13.43 9.44 -1.84
N ASP A 62 13.80 8.79 -2.94
CA ASP A 62 13.32 9.12 -4.28
C ASP A 62 11.79 9.05 -4.35
N ASP A 63 11.19 7.97 -3.83
CA ASP A 63 9.74 7.79 -3.82
C ASP A 63 9.04 8.91 -3.02
N ILE A 64 9.61 9.34 -1.89
CA ILE A 64 9.09 10.47 -1.09
C ILE A 64 9.18 11.79 -1.86
N LEU A 65 10.34 12.08 -2.45
CA LEU A 65 10.58 13.33 -3.17
C LEU A 65 9.68 13.44 -4.41
N VAL A 66 9.51 12.33 -5.14
CA VAL A 66 8.60 12.26 -6.29
C VAL A 66 7.16 12.49 -5.85
N GLN A 67 6.69 11.82 -4.80
CA GLN A 67 5.32 12.01 -4.29
C GLN A 67 5.07 13.44 -3.84
N LYS A 68 6.02 14.05 -3.13
CA LYS A 68 5.94 15.45 -2.73
C LYS A 68 5.86 16.38 -3.93
N ALA A 69 6.77 16.22 -4.90
CA ALA A 69 6.79 17.06 -6.08
C ALA A 69 5.50 16.93 -6.92
N VAL A 70 4.93 15.73 -6.97
CA VAL A 70 3.61 15.47 -7.56
C VAL A 70 2.50 16.22 -6.84
N GLN A 71 2.46 16.17 -5.51
CA GLN A 71 1.47 16.91 -4.71
C GLN A 71 1.60 18.42 -4.91
N GLU A 72 2.82 18.94 -4.90
CA GLU A 72 3.13 20.37 -5.09
C GLU A 72 2.92 20.83 -6.55
N SER A 73 2.91 19.90 -7.50
CA SER A 73 2.73 20.22 -8.92
C SER A 73 1.35 20.80 -9.23
N GLY A 74 0.34 20.57 -8.37
CA GLY A 74 -1.02 21.03 -8.57
C GLY A 74 -1.72 20.41 -9.79
N VAL A 75 -1.21 19.29 -10.29
CA VAL A 75 -1.83 18.51 -11.37
C VAL A 75 -3.20 18.01 -10.91
N LYS A 76 -4.22 18.23 -11.74
CA LYS A 76 -5.59 17.78 -11.50
C LYS A 76 -6.04 16.86 -12.63
N ILE A 77 -6.80 15.83 -12.28
CA ILE A 77 -7.40 14.89 -13.23
C ILE A 77 -8.90 15.15 -13.29
N ASP A 78 -9.45 15.19 -14.49
CA ASP A 78 -10.91 15.14 -14.68
C ASP A 78 -11.39 13.70 -14.42
N PRO A 79 -12.33 13.47 -13.49
CA PRO A 79 -12.87 12.14 -13.22
C PRO A 79 -13.39 11.41 -14.47
N ARG A 80 -13.85 12.14 -15.49
CA ARG A 80 -14.34 11.56 -16.76
C ARG A 80 -13.22 10.91 -17.58
N GLU A 81 -12.00 11.40 -17.49
CA GLU A 81 -10.84 10.77 -18.13
C GLU A 81 -10.51 9.42 -17.48
N ILE A 82 -10.73 9.31 -16.17
CA ILE A 82 -10.58 8.03 -15.47
C ILE A 82 -11.63 7.04 -16.00
N ASP A 83 -12.89 7.48 -16.16
CA ASP A 83 -13.95 6.65 -16.74
C ASP A 83 -13.59 6.14 -18.13
N HIS A 84 -13.12 7.03 -19.00
CA HIS A 84 -12.69 6.66 -20.35
C HIS A 84 -11.55 5.66 -20.37
N ILE A 85 -10.54 5.80 -19.48
CA ILE A 85 -9.45 4.83 -19.40
C ILE A 85 -9.94 3.48 -18.88
N VAL A 86 -10.89 3.45 -17.95
CA VAL A 86 -11.49 2.20 -17.45
C VAL A 86 -12.22 1.49 -18.59
N GLU A 87 -13.07 2.21 -19.33
CA GLU A 87 -13.80 1.68 -20.50
C GLU A 87 -12.86 1.20 -21.61
N ASP A 88 -11.84 1.98 -21.95
CA ASP A 88 -10.84 1.61 -22.96
C ASP A 88 -10.01 0.41 -22.51
N THR A 89 -9.70 0.30 -21.21
CA THR A 89 -9.04 -0.89 -20.67
C THR A 89 -9.92 -2.13 -20.79
N ALA A 90 -11.22 -2.04 -20.52
CA ALA A 90 -12.14 -3.15 -20.76
C ALA A 90 -12.15 -3.53 -22.24
N ALA A 91 -12.34 -2.56 -23.14
CA ALA A 91 -12.40 -2.78 -24.58
C ALA A 91 -11.12 -3.41 -25.14
N ARG A 92 -9.94 -2.95 -24.72
CA ARG A 92 -8.64 -3.52 -25.13
C ARG A 92 -8.44 -4.96 -24.68
N ASN A 93 -9.11 -5.38 -23.59
CA ASN A 93 -9.11 -6.76 -23.12
C ASN A 93 -10.26 -7.59 -23.72
N GLY A 94 -11.01 -7.05 -24.69
CA GLY A 94 -12.15 -7.73 -25.31
C GLY A 94 -13.34 -7.91 -24.35
N LEU A 95 -13.39 -7.12 -23.27
CA LEU A 95 -14.44 -7.19 -22.26
C LEU A 95 -15.42 -6.03 -22.45
N THR A 96 -16.70 -6.33 -22.29
CA THR A 96 -17.70 -5.27 -22.04
C THR A 96 -17.46 -4.68 -20.64
N TYR A 97 -17.99 -3.48 -20.39
CA TYR A 97 -17.86 -2.84 -19.08
C TYR A 97 -18.36 -3.74 -17.94
N GLY A 98 -19.53 -4.37 -18.09
CA GLY A 98 -20.06 -5.30 -17.09
C GLY A 98 -19.14 -6.50 -16.82
N GLN A 99 -18.66 -7.16 -17.88
CA GLN A 99 -17.70 -8.28 -17.74
C GLN A 99 -16.39 -7.85 -17.10
N PHE A 100 -15.96 -6.62 -17.34
CA PHE A 100 -14.77 -6.08 -16.70
C PHE A 100 -14.98 -5.87 -15.19
N LEU A 101 -16.16 -5.40 -14.77
CA LEU A 101 -16.51 -5.32 -13.35
C LEU A 101 -16.49 -6.71 -12.69
N ASP A 102 -17.09 -7.71 -13.35
CA ASP A 102 -17.07 -9.09 -12.86
C ASP A 102 -15.64 -9.63 -12.74
N ALA A 103 -14.78 -9.32 -13.72
CA ALA A 103 -13.37 -9.72 -13.71
C ALA A 103 -12.55 -9.04 -12.60
N LEU A 104 -12.87 -7.79 -12.27
CA LEU A 104 -12.28 -7.08 -11.14
C LEU A 104 -12.71 -7.70 -9.80
N ASP A 105 -14.01 -7.97 -9.64
CA ASP A 105 -14.56 -8.61 -8.44
C ASP A 105 -13.97 -10.02 -8.24
N TYR A 106 -13.82 -10.79 -9.32
CA TYR A 106 -13.18 -12.10 -9.28
C TYR A 106 -11.72 -12.03 -8.77
N GLN A 107 -11.02 -10.94 -9.08
CA GLN A 107 -9.66 -10.68 -8.60
C GLN A 107 -9.63 -10.05 -7.19
N GLY A 108 -10.80 -9.79 -6.59
CA GLY A 108 -10.91 -9.12 -5.30
C GLY A 108 -10.54 -7.63 -5.35
N ILE A 109 -10.63 -7.00 -6.52
CA ILE A 109 -10.32 -5.59 -6.72
C ILE A 109 -11.63 -4.83 -6.90
N SER A 110 -11.93 -3.87 -6.03
CA SER A 110 -13.10 -3.01 -6.25
C SER A 110 -12.87 -2.04 -7.42
N LEU A 111 -13.94 -1.68 -8.13
CA LEU A 111 -13.88 -0.64 -9.17
C LEU A 111 -13.24 0.65 -8.65
N ASN A 112 -13.56 1.06 -7.42
CA ASN A 112 -12.99 2.28 -6.84
C ASN A 112 -11.46 2.17 -6.63
N ALA A 113 -10.97 1.02 -6.16
CA ALA A 113 -9.54 0.79 -6.03
C ALA A 113 -8.84 0.84 -7.40
N PHE A 114 -9.45 0.24 -8.42
CA PHE A 114 -8.95 0.31 -9.79
C PHE A 114 -8.93 1.74 -10.34
N ARG A 115 -10.00 2.51 -10.16
CA ARG A 115 -10.06 3.94 -10.53
C ARG A 115 -8.97 4.75 -9.85
N GLN A 116 -8.73 4.50 -8.56
CA GLN A 116 -7.67 5.18 -7.80
C GLN A 116 -6.29 4.84 -8.35
N GLN A 117 -6.06 3.59 -8.76
CA GLN A 117 -4.81 3.19 -9.41
C GLN A 117 -4.59 3.94 -10.73
N ILE A 118 -5.62 4.03 -11.58
CA ILE A 118 -5.57 4.80 -12.83
C ILE A 118 -5.29 6.28 -12.55
N ALA A 119 -5.99 6.87 -11.57
CA ALA A 119 -5.78 8.25 -11.17
C ALA A 119 -4.31 8.49 -10.79
N ASN A 120 -3.74 7.63 -9.94
CA ASN A 120 -2.34 7.75 -9.52
C ASN A 120 -1.38 7.68 -10.72
N GLN A 121 -1.60 6.76 -11.66
CA GLN A 121 -0.78 6.63 -12.87
C GLN A 121 -0.87 7.88 -13.77
N MET A 122 -2.08 8.44 -13.93
CA MET A 122 -2.29 9.66 -14.70
C MET A 122 -1.60 10.87 -14.08
N VAL A 123 -1.68 11.04 -12.75
CA VAL A 123 -1.02 12.16 -12.07
C VAL A 123 0.49 12.09 -12.32
N MET A 124 1.08 10.90 -12.19
CA MET A 124 2.51 10.69 -12.45
C MET A 124 2.89 11.07 -13.89
N GLY A 125 2.14 10.60 -14.88
CA GLY A 125 2.41 10.91 -16.30
C GLY A 125 2.31 12.41 -16.62
N LEU A 126 1.29 13.07 -16.07
CA LEU A 126 1.09 14.52 -16.23
C LEU A 126 2.21 15.33 -15.55
N TYR A 127 2.66 14.90 -14.37
CA TYR A 127 3.81 15.51 -13.70
C TYR A 127 5.09 15.40 -14.52
N VAL A 128 5.41 14.21 -15.03
CA VAL A 128 6.57 14.00 -15.92
C VAL A 128 6.50 14.89 -17.16
N THR A 129 5.32 14.97 -17.79
CA THR A 129 5.09 15.86 -18.94
C THR A 129 5.33 17.33 -18.58
N LYS A 130 4.87 17.76 -17.40
CA LYS A 130 5.11 19.12 -16.89
C LYS A 130 6.59 19.39 -16.65
N LEU A 131 7.35 18.42 -16.11
CA LEU A 131 8.80 18.53 -15.95
C LEU A 131 9.51 18.71 -17.28
N PHE A 132 9.20 17.89 -18.29
CA PHE A 132 9.77 18.01 -19.63
C PHE A 132 9.51 19.39 -20.24
N LYS A 133 8.26 19.88 -20.15
CA LYS A 133 7.91 21.21 -20.67
C LYS A 133 8.68 22.32 -19.96
N LYS A 134 8.87 22.23 -18.64
CA LYS A 134 9.66 23.20 -17.85
C LYS A 134 11.13 23.18 -18.23
N ALA A 135 11.71 22.02 -18.52
CA ALA A 135 13.12 21.89 -18.91
C ALA A 135 13.41 22.43 -20.32
N LEU A 136 12.38 22.57 -21.17
CA LEU A 136 12.49 23.09 -22.53
C LEU A 136 12.21 24.61 -22.64
N MET A 137 11.91 25.28 -21.53
CA MET A 137 11.69 26.74 -21.44
C MET A 137 12.91 27.43 -20.83
#